data_AF-A9FAA7-F1
#
_entry.id   AF-A9FAA7-F1
#
_cell.length_a   1.000
_cell.length_b   1.000
_cell.length_c   1.000
_cell.angle_alpha   90.00
_cell.angle_beta   90.00
_cell.angle_gamma   90.00
#
_symmetry.space_group_name_H-M   'P 1'
#
loop_
_entity.id
_entity.type
_entity.pdbx_description
1 polymer ?
#
loop_
_entity_poly.entity_id
_entity_poly.type
_entity_poly.pdbx_seq_one_letter_code
_entity_poly.pdbx_strand_id
1 'polypeptide(L)'
;MIRSSRAATAAMTSLFLLPLGACVAESGARPPAAAAAPSPSPEPAAAATSPAPAATAPATAATAPATGAPDPAAPAVVDLDALYSEAIFKSAVVTPAAARKLVPLKPDANGTYTVTTWAGCRGDGGPNKCGAYVAQQPVNVKWDVWVTSNGELQNKCKTWTGDVVLQIHQVLGLSAPQPSLPADTTERQFVTFSGVPAASIFRPCTDARVDTDSCDGTKLPEKQPSLAPADYYRWFTNHAMSSWQVPEKGQTPTGFPWTRLGYSYNWAPGADIYGASEYVISGGAKAVKLTVAAVQTAKDYCKP
;
A
#
# COMPACT_ATOMS: atom_id res chain seq x y z
N MET A 1 -30.19 -68.38 -14.40
CA MET A 1 -29.04 -67.50 -14.08
C MET A 1 -29.54 -66.45 -13.08
N ILE A 2 -29.65 -66.80 -11.79
CA ILE A 2 -28.80 -66.37 -10.65
C ILE A 2 -28.71 -64.82 -10.57
N ARG A 3 -29.61 -64.10 -9.87
CA ARG A 3 -29.80 -63.85 -8.41
C ARG A 3 -28.74 -62.98 -7.70
N SER A 4 -29.16 -61.75 -7.39
CA SER A 4 -29.05 -60.97 -6.14
C SER A 4 -28.36 -61.61 -4.92
N SER A 5 -27.61 -60.81 -4.13
CA SER A 5 -27.74 -60.69 -2.65
C SER A 5 -26.85 -59.58 -2.05
N ARG A 6 -27.45 -58.81 -1.12
CA ARG A 6 -26.82 -57.99 -0.06
C ARG A 6 -26.21 -58.91 1.03
N ALA A 7 -25.26 -58.43 1.83
CA ALA A 7 -25.38 -58.29 3.31
C ALA A 7 -24.02 -57.99 3.99
N ALA A 8 -24.13 -57.21 5.08
CA ALA A 8 -23.10 -56.80 6.03
C ALA A 8 -23.02 -57.74 7.26
N THR A 9 -22.29 -57.30 8.31
CA THR A 9 -22.21 -57.71 9.75
C THR A 9 -20.85 -58.38 10.08
N ALA A 10 -19.89 -57.84 10.85
CA ALA A 10 -19.80 -57.21 12.20
C ALA A 10 -19.68 -58.21 13.39
N ALA A 11 -18.58 -58.09 14.17
CA ALA A 11 -18.35 -58.40 15.61
C ALA A 11 -16.82 -58.60 15.83
N MET A 12 -16.04 -57.87 16.64
CA MET A 12 -16.07 -57.41 18.04
C MET A 12 -15.47 -58.42 19.04
N THR A 13 -14.75 -57.87 20.06
CA THR A 13 -14.10 -58.49 21.26
C THR A 13 -12.72 -59.17 21.03
N SER A 14 -11.64 -58.96 21.81
CA SER A 14 -11.50 -58.58 23.23
C SER A 14 -10.14 -57.92 23.59
N LEU A 15 -10.22 -57.20 24.70
CA LEU A 15 -9.26 -56.52 25.57
C LEU A 15 -8.15 -57.42 26.15
N PHE A 16 -6.90 -56.96 26.29
CA PHE A 16 -5.97 -57.37 27.36
C PHE A 16 -4.92 -56.29 27.68
N LEU A 17 -4.57 -56.24 28.97
CA LEU A 17 -3.83 -55.21 29.71
C LEU A 17 -2.30 -55.12 29.43
N LEU A 18 -1.77 -53.91 29.68
CA LEU A 18 -0.39 -53.42 29.99
C LEU A 18 0.55 -54.40 30.75
N PRO A 19 1.92 -54.23 30.80
CA PRO A 19 2.62 -52.95 31.07
C PRO A 19 4.07 -52.71 30.53
N LEU A 20 4.50 -51.44 30.68
CA LEU A 20 5.85 -50.88 30.99
C LEU A 20 7.12 -51.53 30.41
N GLY A 21 7.87 -50.76 29.61
CA GLY A 21 9.29 -51.00 29.33
C GLY A 21 9.89 -49.97 28.37
N ALA A 22 10.73 -49.08 28.89
CA ALA A 22 11.37 -47.98 28.19
C ALA A 22 12.47 -48.41 27.19
N CYS A 23 12.67 -47.64 26.11
CA CYS A 23 14.00 -47.13 25.70
C CYS A 23 13.91 -46.18 24.48
N VAL A 24 14.12 -44.90 24.77
CA VAL A 24 14.86 -43.84 24.06
C VAL A 24 15.33 -44.10 22.60
N ALA A 25 14.93 -43.20 21.68
CA ALA A 25 15.85 -42.44 20.82
C ALA A 25 15.13 -41.27 20.12
N GLU A 26 15.82 -40.13 20.09
CA GLU A 26 15.40 -38.80 19.65
C GLU A 26 14.91 -38.68 18.20
N SER A 27 13.84 -37.90 18.01
CA SER A 27 13.83 -36.90 16.93
C SER A 27 13.00 -35.69 17.37
N GLY A 28 13.68 -34.60 17.71
CA GLY A 28 13.07 -33.33 18.07
C GLY A 28 12.41 -32.68 16.86
N ALA A 29 11.09 -32.78 16.77
CA ALA A 29 10.27 -31.90 15.96
C ALA A 29 9.45 -31.01 16.91
N ARG A 30 9.93 -29.78 17.12
CA ARG A 30 9.19 -28.73 17.83
C ARG A 30 7.98 -28.34 16.97
N PRO A 31 6.76 -28.28 17.50
CA PRO A 31 5.61 -27.77 16.76
C PRO A 31 5.87 -26.33 16.30
N PRO A 32 5.43 -25.91 15.10
CA PRO A 32 5.55 -24.52 14.68
C PRO A 32 4.84 -23.63 15.70
N ALA A 33 5.59 -22.67 16.24
CA ALA A 33 5.07 -21.68 17.16
C ALA A 33 3.93 -20.92 16.45
N ALA A 34 2.75 -20.94 17.08
CA ALA A 34 1.66 -20.06 16.72
C ALA A 34 2.18 -18.63 16.66
N ALA A 35 2.07 -17.99 15.49
CA ALA A 35 2.32 -16.58 15.35
C ALA A 35 1.30 -15.85 16.22
N ALA A 36 1.75 -15.36 17.38
CA ALA A 36 0.96 -14.54 18.27
C ALA A 36 0.54 -13.28 17.51
N ALA A 37 -0.76 -13.02 17.46
CA ALA A 37 -1.31 -11.75 17.04
C ALA A 37 -0.73 -10.63 17.94
N PRO A 38 -0.41 -9.45 17.40
CA PRO A 38 -0.02 -8.33 18.24
C PRO A 38 -1.19 -7.91 19.14
N SER A 39 -0.97 -7.99 20.45
CA SER A 39 -1.89 -7.50 21.48
C SER A 39 -2.13 -5.99 21.35
N PRO A 40 -3.34 -5.50 21.71
CA PRO A 40 -3.66 -4.07 21.68
C PRO A 40 -2.88 -3.32 22.77
N SER A 41 -2.24 -2.21 22.39
CA SER A 41 -1.63 -1.26 23.32
C SER A 41 -2.72 -0.46 24.09
N PRO A 42 -2.42 -0.01 25.32
CA PRO A 42 -3.41 0.18 26.37
C PRO A 42 -4.21 1.48 26.27
N GLU A 43 -5.46 1.37 26.68
CA GLU A 43 -6.41 2.44 26.99
C GLU A 43 -5.82 3.43 28.01
N PRO A 44 -5.91 4.76 27.81
CA PRO A 44 -5.45 5.70 28.80
C PRO A 44 -6.39 5.70 30.02
N ALA A 45 -5.75 5.54 31.18
CA ALA A 45 -6.34 5.49 32.50
C ALA A 45 -7.16 6.74 32.86
N ALA A 46 -8.23 6.49 33.61
CA ALA A 46 -9.06 7.47 34.29
C ALA A 46 -8.22 8.50 35.08
N ALA A 47 -8.46 9.78 34.82
CA ALA A 47 -7.98 10.87 35.66
C ALA A 47 -9.03 11.21 36.73
N ALA A 48 -8.57 11.24 37.97
CA ALA A 48 -9.33 11.51 39.17
C ALA A 48 -9.72 13.00 39.33
N THR A 49 -10.75 13.17 40.16
CA THR A 49 -11.52 14.34 40.63
C THR A 49 -10.76 15.48 41.32
N SER A 50 -11.39 16.67 41.22
CA SER A 50 -11.54 17.80 42.21
C SER A 50 -10.68 19.06 42.04
N PRO A 51 -11.12 20.26 42.54
CA PRO A 51 -12.47 20.76 42.84
C PRO A 51 -12.80 22.13 42.18
N ALA A 52 -14.06 22.56 42.29
CA ALA A 52 -14.59 23.85 41.84
C ALA A 52 -13.99 25.06 42.59
N PRO A 53 -14.08 26.27 41.98
CA PRO A 53 -14.35 27.47 42.74
C PRO A 53 -15.59 28.24 42.28
N ALA A 54 -16.02 29.10 43.20
CA ALA A 54 -17.30 29.78 43.31
C ALA A 54 -17.61 30.82 42.23
N ALA A 55 -18.90 31.12 42.17
CA ALA A 55 -19.57 32.08 41.30
C ALA A 55 -19.23 33.55 41.59
N THR A 56 -19.19 34.36 40.52
CA THR A 56 -19.42 35.81 40.58
C THR A 56 -20.05 36.34 39.28
N ALA A 57 -21.33 36.74 39.39
CA ALA A 57 -22.07 37.88 38.78
C ALA A 57 -21.97 38.23 37.25
N PRO A 58 -22.98 38.93 36.68
CA PRO A 58 -23.47 38.69 35.31
C PRO A 58 -22.79 39.52 34.23
N ALA A 59 -22.65 38.92 33.04
CA ALA A 59 -22.26 39.60 31.81
C ALA A 59 -23.46 40.24 31.11
N THR A 60 -23.29 41.51 30.77
CA THR A 60 -24.15 42.33 29.91
C THR A 60 -24.29 41.77 28.49
N ALA A 61 -25.50 41.95 27.94
CA ALA A 61 -25.98 41.72 26.58
C ALA A 61 -24.94 41.40 25.48
N ALA A 62 -25.06 40.20 24.91
CA ALA A 62 -24.42 39.82 23.66
C ALA A 62 -25.19 40.39 22.46
N THR A 63 -24.52 41.21 21.67
CA THR A 63 -24.94 41.56 20.30
C THR A 63 -24.77 40.33 19.42
N ALA A 64 -25.84 39.89 18.76
CA ALA A 64 -25.80 38.79 17.79
C ALA A 64 -24.83 39.10 16.64
N PRO A 65 -24.00 38.14 16.18
CA PRO A 65 -23.26 38.32 14.94
C PRO A 65 -24.25 38.22 13.78
N ALA A 66 -24.24 39.23 12.91
CA ALA A 66 -24.99 39.23 11.67
C ALA A 66 -24.60 38.01 10.83
N THR A 67 -25.58 37.18 10.49
CA THR A 67 -25.48 36.12 9.48
C THR A 67 -25.30 36.77 8.11
N GLY A 68 -24.05 37.04 7.74
CA GLY A 68 -23.69 37.35 6.37
C GLY A 68 -24.00 36.14 5.48
N ALA A 69 -24.87 36.33 4.49
CA ALA A 69 -25.07 35.33 3.44
C ALA A 69 -23.72 35.07 2.73
N PRO A 70 -23.37 33.80 2.42
CA PRO A 70 -22.14 33.50 1.71
C PRO A 70 -22.15 34.16 0.33
N ASP A 71 -21.06 34.85 0.02
CA ASP A 71 -20.82 35.52 -1.27
C ASP A 71 -20.90 34.48 -2.41
N PRO A 72 -21.82 34.64 -3.39
CA PRO A 72 -22.02 33.67 -4.47
C PRO A 72 -20.86 33.58 -5.47
N ALA A 73 -19.79 34.38 -5.31
CA ALA A 73 -18.64 34.44 -6.20
C ALA A 73 -17.33 33.90 -5.62
N ALA A 74 -17.30 33.40 -4.38
CA ALA A 74 -16.11 32.72 -3.87
C ALA A 74 -15.93 31.38 -4.61
N PRO A 75 -14.77 31.10 -5.25
CA PRO A 75 -14.53 29.81 -5.86
C PRO A 75 -14.69 28.72 -4.79
N ALA A 76 -15.50 27.70 -5.09
CA ALA A 76 -15.71 26.59 -4.18
C ALA A 76 -14.36 25.99 -3.79
N VAL A 77 -14.07 25.94 -2.49
CA VAL A 77 -12.87 25.29 -1.96
C VAL A 77 -12.94 23.82 -2.36
N VAL A 78 -11.94 23.34 -3.10
CA VAL A 78 -11.86 21.94 -3.52
C VAL A 78 -11.60 21.08 -2.29
N ASP A 79 -12.54 20.18 -1.99
CA ASP A 79 -12.42 19.20 -0.91
C ASP A 79 -11.53 18.02 -1.37
N LEU A 80 -10.23 18.13 -1.11
CA LEU A 80 -9.24 17.12 -1.51
C LEU A 80 -9.46 15.77 -0.82
N ASP A 81 -9.94 15.77 0.42
CA ASP A 81 -10.20 14.54 1.18
C ASP A 81 -11.41 13.80 0.61
N ALA A 82 -12.44 14.53 0.19
CA ALA A 82 -13.59 13.95 -0.53
C ALA A 82 -13.17 13.35 -1.87
N LEU A 83 -12.34 14.05 -2.66
CA LEU A 83 -11.83 13.53 -3.94
C LEU A 83 -11.00 12.26 -3.76
N TYR A 84 -10.12 12.23 -2.74
CA TYR A 84 -9.29 11.07 -2.44
C TYR A 84 -10.13 9.88 -1.97
N SER A 85 -11.12 10.12 -1.10
CA SER A 85 -12.05 9.09 -0.62
C SER A 85 -12.90 8.51 -1.76
N GLU A 86 -13.36 9.36 -2.68
CA GLU A 86 -14.08 8.92 -3.87
C GLU A 86 -13.18 8.08 -4.79
N ALA A 87 -11.90 8.44 -4.92
CA ALA A 87 -10.95 7.69 -5.72
C ALA A 87 -10.72 6.28 -5.15
N ILE A 88 -10.64 6.12 -3.82
CA ILE A 88 -10.54 4.79 -3.18
C ILE A 88 -11.75 3.92 -3.54
N PHE A 89 -12.95 4.50 -3.48
CA PHE A 89 -14.18 3.79 -3.85
C PHE A 89 -14.19 3.41 -5.34
N LYS A 90 -13.87 4.35 -6.23
CA LYS A 90 -13.87 4.14 -7.69
C LYS A 90 -12.84 3.12 -8.13
N SER A 91 -11.63 3.12 -7.54
CA SER A 91 -10.57 2.18 -7.90
C SER A 91 -10.86 0.74 -7.47
N ALA A 92 -11.75 0.54 -6.48
CA ALA A 92 -12.19 -0.78 -6.04
C ALA A 92 -13.06 -1.50 -7.08
N VAL A 93 -13.61 -0.80 -8.08
CA VAL A 93 -14.48 -1.38 -9.11
C VAL A 93 -13.73 -1.46 -10.45
N VAL A 94 -13.51 -2.69 -10.94
CA VAL A 94 -12.97 -2.90 -12.29
C VAL A 94 -14.11 -2.86 -13.29
N THR A 95 -13.94 -2.03 -14.29
CA THR A 95 -14.80 -1.96 -15.47
C THR A 95 -13.91 -2.06 -16.72
N PRO A 96 -14.45 -2.52 -17.86
CA PRO A 96 -13.70 -2.49 -19.12
C PRO A 96 -13.20 -1.08 -19.48
N ALA A 97 -13.96 -0.03 -19.10
CA ALA A 97 -13.58 1.36 -19.33
C ALA A 97 -12.39 1.83 -18.49
N ALA A 98 -12.03 1.12 -17.41
CA ALA A 98 -10.85 1.39 -16.61
C ALA A 98 -9.57 0.75 -17.19
N ALA A 99 -9.68 -0.13 -18.20
CA ALA A 99 -8.51 -0.69 -18.84
C ALA A 99 -7.66 0.41 -19.49
N ARG A 100 -6.34 0.35 -19.28
CA ARG A 100 -5.37 1.31 -19.80
C ARG A 100 -4.17 0.56 -20.35
N LYS A 101 -3.51 1.17 -21.34
CA LYS A 101 -2.22 0.68 -21.81
C LYS A 101 -1.15 1.00 -20.77
N LEU A 102 -0.47 -0.03 -20.31
CA LEU A 102 0.61 0.06 -19.34
C LEU A 102 1.96 0.28 -20.05
N VAL A 103 2.95 0.71 -19.29
CA VAL A 103 4.34 0.91 -19.73
C VAL A 103 5.16 -0.28 -19.25
N PRO A 104 5.49 -1.28 -20.10
CA PRO A 104 6.27 -2.44 -19.70
C PRO A 104 7.68 -2.07 -19.24
N LEU A 105 8.21 -2.79 -18.24
CA LEU A 105 9.62 -2.71 -17.90
C LEU A 105 10.46 -3.43 -18.94
N LYS A 106 11.57 -2.80 -19.32
CA LYS A 106 12.58 -3.38 -20.20
C LYS A 106 13.81 -3.71 -19.38
N PRO A 107 14.28 -4.96 -19.37
CA PRO A 107 15.50 -5.30 -18.66
C PRO A 107 16.71 -4.67 -19.36
N ASP A 108 17.73 -4.33 -18.58
CA ASP A 108 19.04 -3.96 -19.10
C ASP A 108 19.83 -5.19 -19.59
N ALA A 109 21.07 -4.97 -20.05
CA ALA A 109 21.93 -6.04 -20.55
C ALA A 109 22.21 -7.16 -19.51
N ASN A 110 22.01 -6.87 -18.21
CA ASN A 110 22.20 -7.82 -17.12
C ASN A 110 20.90 -8.53 -16.70
N GLY A 111 19.78 -8.28 -17.39
CA GLY A 111 18.47 -8.82 -17.00
C GLY A 111 17.86 -8.13 -15.77
N THR A 112 18.32 -6.93 -15.43
CA THR A 112 17.83 -6.16 -14.28
C THR A 112 17.06 -4.92 -14.70
N TYR A 113 16.34 -4.29 -13.78
CA TYR A 113 15.48 -3.15 -14.08
C TYR A 113 15.95 -1.85 -13.41
N THR A 114 15.57 -0.73 -14.03
CA THR A 114 15.67 0.62 -13.45
C THR A 114 14.27 1.18 -13.23
N VAL A 115 13.98 1.60 -12.01
CA VAL A 115 12.65 2.02 -11.56
C VAL A 115 12.75 3.17 -10.57
N THR A 116 11.66 3.94 -10.41
CA THR A 116 11.65 5.14 -9.57
C THR A 116 10.56 5.07 -8.51
N THR A 117 10.90 5.39 -7.26
CA THR A 117 9.94 5.54 -6.16
C THR A 117 9.82 7.00 -5.70
N TRP A 118 8.67 7.33 -5.13
CA TRP A 118 8.45 8.59 -4.40
C TRP A 118 8.59 8.32 -2.90
N ALA A 119 9.84 8.34 -2.44
CA ALA A 119 10.23 7.88 -1.12
C ALA A 119 9.95 8.94 -0.04
N GLY A 120 9.42 8.47 1.09
CA GLY A 120 9.39 9.20 2.34
C GLY A 120 10.77 9.65 2.80
N CYS A 121 10.90 10.89 3.28
CA CYS A 121 12.10 11.37 3.94
C CYS A 121 11.73 12.11 5.23
N ARG A 122 12.01 11.52 6.40
CA ARG A 122 11.72 12.11 7.72
C ARG A 122 12.94 12.81 8.31
N GLY A 123 12.74 13.92 9.01
CA GLY A 123 13.81 14.56 9.79
C GLY A 123 14.16 13.86 11.11
N ASP A 124 13.41 12.82 11.50
CA ASP A 124 13.45 12.20 12.84
C ASP A 124 14.59 11.17 13.06
N GLY A 125 15.43 10.95 12.05
CA GLY A 125 16.55 10.00 12.14
C GLY A 125 16.17 8.52 12.03
N GLY A 126 14.90 8.20 11.74
CA GLY A 126 14.41 6.84 11.53
C GLY A 126 14.93 6.17 10.23
N PRO A 127 14.45 4.94 9.92
CA PRO A 127 14.88 4.18 8.74
C PRO A 127 14.56 4.89 7.41
N ASN A 128 13.60 5.82 7.40
CA ASN A 128 13.23 6.64 6.25
C ASN A 128 13.74 8.08 6.40
N LYS A 129 14.86 8.33 7.06
CA LYS A 129 15.34 9.70 7.27
C LYS A 129 15.76 10.40 5.97
N CYS A 130 15.69 11.73 5.95
CA CYS A 130 16.32 12.53 4.89
C CYS A 130 17.79 12.15 4.76
N GLY A 131 18.24 11.88 3.52
CA GLY A 131 19.59 11.41 3.24
C GLY A 131 19.84 9.91 3.52
N ALA A 132 18.80 9.12 3.86
CA ALA A 132 18.93 7.66 3.95
C ALA A 132 19.29 7.03 2.59
N TYR A 133 18.79 7.61 1.50
CA TYR A 133 19.20 7.26 0.15
C TYR A 133 20.33 8.18 -0.30
N VAL A 134 21.46 7.59 -0.69
CA VAL A 134 22.63 8.30 -1.19
C VAL A 134 22.95 7.76 -2.58
N ALA A 135 23.07 8.66 -3.56
CA ALA A 135 23.38 8.27 -4.93
C ALA A 135 24.67 7.44 -5.00
N GLN A 136 24.66 6.45 -5.89
CA GLN A 136 25.72 5.47 -6.12
C GLN A 136 26.02 4.55 -4.93
N GLN A 137 25.20 4.57 -3.88
CA GLN A 137 25.34 3.65 -2.74
C GLN A 137 24.33 2.51 -2.82
N PRO A 138 24.70 1.32 -2.31
CA PRO A 138 23.76 0.23 -2.19
C PRO A 138 22.78 0.48 -1.03
N VAL A 139 21.55 0.01 -1.19
CA VAL A 139 20.54 -0.03 -0.14
C VAL A 139 19.95 -1.43 -0.04
N ASN A 140 19.65 -1.85 1.19
CA ASN A 140 18.99 -3.13 1.46
C ASN A 140 17.52 -2.87 1.80
N VAL A 141 16.62 -3.28 0.92
CA VAL A 141 15.19 -3.13 1.09
C VAL A 141 14.62 -4.41 1.71
N LYS A 142 13.88 -4.28 2.82
CA LYS A 142 13.25 -5.40 3.54
C LYS A 142 11.73 -5.43 3.46
N TRP A 143 11.12 -4.37 2.96
CA TRP A 143 9.67 -4.19 2.84
C TRP A 143 9.30 -3.96 1.38
N ASP A 144 8.02 -4.10 1.05
CA ASP A 144 7.53 -3.82 -0.29
C ASP A 144 7.75 -2.34 -0.63
N VAL A 145 8.38 -2.09 -1.78
CA VAL A 145 8.61 -0.73 -2.28
C VAL A 145 7.84 -0.55 -3.57
N TRP A 146 6.90 0.38 -3.54
CA TRP A 146 6.12 0.80 -4.69
C TRP A 146 6.97 1.69 -5.60
N VAL A 147 7.02 1.33 -6.88
CA VAL A 147 7.84 2.00 -7.88
C VAL A 147 7.06 2.16 -9.19
N THR A 148 7.49 3.10 -10.00
CA THR A 148 7.03 3.32 -11.37
C THR A 148 8.15 3.01 -12.35
N SER A 149 7.81 2.86 -13.64
CA SER A 149 8.82 2.82 -14.69
C SER A 149 9.65 4.11 -14.66
N ASN A 150 10.98 3.98 -14.74
CA ASN A 150 11.85 5.14 -14.76
C ASN A 150 11.50 6.06 -15.94
N GLY A 151 11.29 7.35 -15.65
CA GLY A 151 10.97 8.39 -16.62
C GLY A 151 9.50 8.52 -17.02
N GLU A 152 8.61 7.59 -16.66
CA GLU A 152 7.18 7.72 -17.01
C GLU A 152 6.55 8.96 -16.34
N LEU A 153 6.75 9.09 -15.02
CA LEU A 153 6.23 10.23 -14.27
C LEU A 153 6.94 11.52 -14.66
N GLN A 154 8.26 11.49 -14.87
CA GLN A 154 9.02 12.65 -15.35
C GLN A 154 8.44 13.20 -16.65
N ASN A 155 8.10 12.33 -17.60
CA ASN A 155 7.49 12.73 -18.86
C ASN A 155 6.12 13.40 -18.69
N LYS A 156 5.35 13.02 -17.66
CA LYS A 156 4.08 13.65 -17.31
C LYS A 156 4.30 15.00 -16.64
N CYS A 157 5.22 15.09 -15.68
CA CYS A 157 5.33 16.26 -14.83
C CYS A 157 6.20 17.39 -15.37
N LYS A 158 6.98 17.17 -16.44
CA LYS A 158 7.81 18.22 -17.05
C LYS A 158 7.04 19.45 -17.57
N THR A 159 5.74 19.30 -17.84
CA THR A 159 4.87 20.39 -18.31
C THR A 159 3.92 20.91 -17.24
N TRP A 160 4.01 20.39 -16.01
CA TRP A 160 3.09 20.78 -14.96
C TRP A 160 3.38 22.19 -14.45
N THR A 161 2.30 22.85 -14.05
CA THR A 161 2.31 24.17 -13.42
C THR A 161 1.53 24.11 -12.12
N GLY A 162 1.90 24.94 -11.14
CA GLY A 162 1.22 24.99 -9.84
C GLY A 162 1.89 24.10 -8.79
N ASP A 163 1.09 23.50 -7.91
CA ASP A 163 1.58 22.63 -6.84
C ASP A 163 1.96 21.25 -7.38
N VAL A 164 3.23 21.12 -7.77
CA VAL A 164 3.81 19.87 -8.30
C VAL A 164 3.74 18.74 -7.28
N VAL A 165 3.86 19.03 -5.97
CA VAL A 165 3.82 17.96 -4.95
C VAL A 165 2.41 17.39 -4.85
N LEU A 166 1.39 18.24 -4.81
CA LEU A 166 -0.01 17.79 -4.87
C LEU A 166 -0.28 16.98 -6.14
N GLN A 167 0.20 17.43 -7.30
CA GLN A 167 0.02 16.72 -8.57
C GLN A 167 0.75 15.37 -8.60
N ILE A 168 1.93 15.25 -7.99
CA ILE A 168 2.62 13.97 -7.80
C ILE A 168 1.78 13.04 -6.94
N HIS A 169 1.20 13.55 -5.85
CA HIS A 169 0.34 12.75 -4.98
C HIS A 169 -0.92 12.29 -5.71
N GLN A 170 -1.53 13.17 -6.49
CA GLN A 170 -2.67 12.86 -7.35
C GLN A 170 -2.35 11.72 -8.31
N VAL A 171 -1.31 11.88 -9.14
CA VAL A 171 -0.98 10.90 -10.17
C VAL A 171 -0.50 9.57 -9.59
N LEU A 172 0.12 9.57 -8.41
CA LEU A 172 0.59 8.35 -7.75
C LEU A 172 -0.47 7.70 -6.84
N GLY A 173 -1.69 8.25 -6.78
CA GLY A 173 -2.73 7.70 -5.91
C GLY A 173 -2.40 7.81 -4.44
N LEU A 174 -1.71 8.88 -4.01
CA LEU A 174 -1.39 9.17 -2.62
C LEU A 174 -2.33 10.25 -2.09
N SER A 175 -2.62 10.22 -0.79
CA SER A 175 -3.40 11.28 -0.14
C SER A 175 -2.74 12.63 -0.33
N ALA A 176 -3.52 13.71 -0.35
CA ALA A 176 -2.95 15.05 -0.36
C ALA A 176 -1.94 15.23 0.80
N PRO A 177 -0.84 15.97 0.61
CA PRO A 177 0.03 16.35 1.72
C PRO A 177 -0.78 17.15 2.74
N GLN A 178 -0.81 16.69 3.99
CA GLN A 178 -1.51 17.37 5.08
C GLN A 178 -0.55 17.53 6.26
N PRO A 179 -0.53 18.68 6.97
CA PRO A 179 0.35 18.89 8.12
C PRO A 179 0.15 17.89 9.26
N SER A 180 -1.04 17.29 9.36
CA SER A 180 -1.39 16.29 10.35
C SER A 180 -0.87 14.89 10.03
N LEU A 181 -0.42 14.65 8.79
CA LEU A 181 0.13 13.37 8.39
C LEU A 181 1.62 13.28 8.74
N PRO A 182 2.16 12.06 8.94
CA PRO A 182 3.58 11.87 9.22
C PRO A 182 4.49 12.52 8.17
N ALA A 183 5.67 12.98 8.59
CA ALA A 183 6.59 13.71 7.70
C ALA A 183 6.95 12.96 6.41
N ASP A 184 6.97 11.63 6.39
CA ASP A 184 7.20 10.86 5.16
C ASP A 184 6.04 10.89 4.16
N THR A 185 4.92 11.54 4.49
CA THR A 185 3.81 11.83 3.58
C THR A 185 3.83 13.27 3.07
N THR A 186 4.63 14.15 3.66
CA THR A 186 4.70 15.58 3.31
C THR A 186 6.09 15.97 2.78
N GLU A 187 7.15 15.37 3.32
CA GLU A 187 8.54 15.47 2.88
C GLU A 187 8.93 14.19 2.14
N ARG A 188 9.21 14.33 0.83
CA ARG A 188 9.49 13.21 -0.05
C ARG A 188 10.48 13.55 -1.16
N GLN A 189 11.12 12.53 -1.69
CA GLN A 189 12.12 12.62 -2.76
C GLN A 189 11.92 11.51 -3.79
N PHE A 190 12.27 11.79 -5.04
CA PHE A 190 12.39 10.75 -6.05
C PHE A 190 13.69 9.99 -5.84
N VAL A 191 13.59 8.67 -5.77
CA VAL A 191 14.74 7.77 -5.68
C VAL A 191 14.65 6.80 -6.85
N THR A 192 15.64 6.81 -7.72
CA THR A 192 15.75 5.86 -8.81
C THR A 192 16.67 4.72 -8.38
N PHE A 193 16.15 3.50 -8.42
CA PHE A 193 16.92 2.29 -8.18
C PHE A 193 17.35 1.68 -9.52
N SER A 194 18.58 1.20 -9.58
CA SER A 194 19.10 0.38 -10.68
C SER A 194 19.55 -0.98 -10.16
N GLY A 195 19.71 -1.94 -11.08
CA GLY A 195 20.11 -3.30 -10.73
C GLY A 195 19.01 -4.09 -10.03
N VAL A 196 17.73 -3.72 -10.19
CA VAL A 196 16.61 -4.44 -9.56
C VAL A 196 16.48 -5.83 -10.20
N PRO A 197 16.67 -6.92 -9.43
CA PRO A 197 16.56 -8.27 -9.97
C PRO A 197 15.16 -8.57 -10.50
N ALA A 198 15.06 -9.30 -11.61
CA ALA A 198 13.75 -9.68 -12.16
C ALA A 198 12.92 -10.56 -11.22
N ALA A 199 13.57 -11.37 -10.41
CA ALA A 199 12.91 -12.18 -9.39
C ALA A 199 12.40 -11.37 -8.19
N SER A 200 12.76 -10.08 -8.02
CA SER A 200 12.30 -9.29 -6.87
C SER A 200 11.25 -8.26 -7.22
N ILE A 201 10.83 -8.14 -8.48
CA ILE A 201 9.85 -7.13 -8.91
C ILE A 201 8.66 -7.80 -9.59
N PHE A 202 7.49 -7.22 -9.40
CA PHE A 202 6.26 -7.68 -10.04
C PHE A 202 5.29 -6.53 -10.26
N ARG A 203 4.33 -6.75 -11.16
CA ARG A 203 3.20 -5.84 -11.36
C ARG A 203 2.09 -6.16 -10.35
N PRO A 204 1.58 -5.19 -9.57
CA PRO A 204 0.53 -5.42 -8.57
C PRO A 204 -0.84 -5.50 -9.24
N CYS A 205 -1.05 -6.52 -10.07
CA CYS A 205 -2.29 -6.73 -10.82
C CYS A 205 -2.53 -8.23 -11.06
N THR A 206 -3.59 -8.62 -11.75
CA THR A 206 -3.92 -10.05 -11.95
C THR A 206 -2.88 -10.79 -12.81
N ASP A 207 -2.14 -10.11 -13.69
CA ASP A 207 -0.95 -10.64 -14.37
C ASP A 207 0.30 -9.99 -13.78
N ALA A 208 1.05 -10.73 -12.97
CA ALA A 208 2.19 -10.19 -12.22
C ALA A 208 3.42 -9.88 -13.10
N ARG A 209 3.39 -10.18 -14.41
CA ARG A 209 4.49 -9.93 -15.33
C ARG A 209 4.73 -8.43 -15.52
N VAL A 210 6.01 -8.06 -15.53
CA VAL A 210 6.43 -6.65 -15.64
C VAL A 210 6.64 -6.19 -17.07
N ASP A 211 6.73 -7.12 -18.02
CA ASP A 211 7.01 -6.90 -19.44
C ASP A 211 5.74 -6.84 -20.31
N THR A 212 4.56 -6.81 -19.69
CA THR A 212 3.26 -6.67 -20.36
C THR A 212 2.76 -5.22 -20.35
N ASP A 213 1.95 -4.86 -21.35
CA ASP A 213 1.34 -3.53 -21.52
C ASP A 213 -0.16 -3.50 -21.18
N SER A 214 -0.68 -4.57 -20.57
CA SER A 214 -2.09 -4.69 -20.19
C SER A 214 -2.23 -5.62 -19.00
N CYS A 215 -3.33 -5.45 -18.26
CA CYS A 215 -3.70 -6.33 -17.18
C CYS A 215 -5.23 -6.50 -17.14
N ASP A 216 -5.69 -7.74 -17.07
CA ASP A 216 -7.12 -8.06 -17.06
C ASP A 216 -7.60 -8.26 -15.62
N GLY A 217 -8.09 -7.20 -15.00
CA GLY A 217 -8.58 -7.21 -13.62
C GLY A 217 -9.82 -8.08 -13.37
N THR A 218 -10.36 -8.77 -14.39
CA THR A 218 -11.46 -9.74 -14.26
C THR A 218 -10.99 -11.17 -14.03
N LYS A 219 -9.69 -11.44 -14.22
CA LYS A 219 -9.09 -12.75 -13.99
C LYS A 219 -8.67 -12.94 -12.55
N LEU A 220 -8.50 -14.19 -12.13
CA LEU A 220 -7.80 -14.48 -10.89
C LEU A 220 -6.32 -14.09 -11.04
N PRO A 221 -5.66 -13.61 -9.96
CA PRO A 221 -4.24 -13.34 -9.98
C PRO A 221 -3.44 -14.59 -10.37
N GLU A 222 -2.75 -14.52 -11.50
CA GLU A 222 -1.83 -15.54 -11.97
C GLU A 222 -0.42 -15.26 -11.44
N LYS A 223 0.37 -16.33 -11.39
CA LYS A 223 1.62 -16.47 -10.63
C LYS A 223 2.58 -15.28 -10.79
N GLN A 224 3.31 -14.97 -9.72
CA GLN A 224 4.52 -14.15 -9.79
C GLN A 224 5.74 -15.09 -9.85
N PRO A 225 6.78 -14.84 -10.68
CA PRO A 225 7.87 -15.80 -10.90
C PRO A 225 8.65 -16.24 -9.66
N SER A 226 8.66 -15.41 -8.61
CA SER A 226 9.37 -15.66 -7.34
C SER A 226 8.49 -16.07 -6.17
N LEU A 227 7.16 -16.07 -6.34
CA LEU A 227 6.21 -16.44 -5.30
C LEU A 227 5.43 -17.69 -5.70
N ALA A 228 5.16 -18.56 -4.73
CA ALA A 228 4.16 -19.60 -4.94
C ALA A 228 2.81 -18.93 -5.27
N PRO A 229 1.98 -19.51 -6.15
CA PRO A 229 0.71 -18.89 -6.56
C PRO A 229 -0.19 -18.51 -5.38
N ALA A 230 -0.20 -19.34 -4.33
CA ALA A 230 -0.96 -19.08 -3.10
C ALA A 230 -0.44 -17.86 -2.31
N ASP A 231 0.87 -17.60 -2.34
CA ASP A 231 1.46 -16.46 -1.63
C ASP A 231 1.11 -15.15 -2.34
N TYR A 232 1.13 -15.14 -3.68
CA TYR A 232 0.71 -13.97 -4.46
C TYR A 232 -0.78 -13.68 -4.26
N TYR A 233 -1.64 -14.71 -4.29
CA TYR A 233 -3.06 -14.55 -4.03
C TYR A 233 -3.35 -13.96 -2.64
N ARG A 234 -2.63 -14.44 -1.60
CA ARG A 234 -2.73 -13.89 -0.24
C ARG A 234 -2.26 -12.44 -0.19
N TRP A 235 -1.11 -12.13 -0.79
CA TRP A 235 -0.59 -10.77 -0.87
C TRP A 235 -1.62 -9.83 -1.55
N PHE A 236 -2.13 -10.24 -2.71
CA PHE A 236 -3.07 -9.46 -3.52
C PHE A 236 -4.39 -9.20 -2.77
N THR A 237 -4.94 -10.23 -2.11
CA THR A 237 -6.19 -10.10 -1.36
C THR A 237 -6.00 -9.24 -0.11
N ASN A 238 -4.90 -9.41 0.62
CA ASN A 238 -4.59 -8.57 1.78
C ASN A 238 -4.40 -7.11 1.35
N HIS A 239 -3.71 -6.88 0.24
CA HIS A 239 -3.50 -5.55 -0.29
C HIS A 239 -4.81 -4.89 -0.75
N ALA A 240 -5.72 -5.66 -1.38
CA ALA A 240 -7.06 -5.21 -1.71
C ALA A 240 -7.82 -4.70 -0.46
N MET A 241 -7.82 -5.52 0.60
CA MET A 241 -8.54 -5.22 1.85
C MET A 241 -7.94 -4.04 2.61
N SER A 242 -6.63 -3.79 2.52
CA SER A 242 -6.00 -2.61 3.12
C SER A 242 -6.20 -1.36 2.27
N SER A 243 -6.13 -1.47 0.95
CA SER A 243 -6.17 -0.33 0.05
C SER A 243 -7.58 0.26 -0.06
N TRP A 244 -8.63 -0.56 -0.07
CA TRP A 244 -10.00 -0.07 -0.27
C TRP A 244 -10.72 0.33 1.03
N GLN A 245 -9.98 0.77 2.03
CA GLN A 245 -10.52 1.33 3.27
C GLN A 245 -10.78 2.82 3.08
N VAL A 246 -12.06 3.18 2.93
CA VAL A 246 -12.48 4.58 2.86
C VAL A 246 -12.61 5.13 4.29
N PRO A 247 -11.86 6.17 4.67
CA PRO A 247 -11.96 6.77 6.01
C PRO A 247 -13.31 7.48 6.18
N GLU A 248 -13.79 7.60 7.43
CA GLU A 248 -14.88 8.53 7.72
C GLU A 248 -14.42 9.99 7.57
N LYS A 249 -15.37 10.90 7.34
CA LYS A 249 -15.04 12.33 7.18
C LYS A 249 -14.29 12.85 8.40
N GLY A 250 -13.13 13.47 8.16
CA GLY A 250 -12.26 14.03 9.21
C GLY A 250 -11.28 13.03 9.81
N GLN A 251 -11.26 11.77 9.36
CA GLN A 251 -10.22 10.81 9.70
C GLN A 251 -9.07 10.83 8.70
N THR A 252 -7.87 10.54 9.19
CA THR A 252 -6.71 10.30 8.34
C THR A 252 -6.98 9.13 7.38
N PRO A 253 -6.77 9.31 6.07
CA PRO A 253 -6.93 8.21 5.13
C PRO A 253 -5.98 7.05 5.42
N THR A 254 -6.53 5.84 5.53
CA THR A 254 -5.76 4.60 5.70
C THR A 254 -5.66 3.78 4.41
N GLY A 255 -6.60 3.99 3.48
CA GLY A 255 -6.63 3.34 2.17
C GLY A 255 -5.88 4.09 1.07
N PHE A 256 -5.77 3.42 -0.07
CA PHE A 256 -5.17 3.89 -1.31
C PHE A 256 -6.08 3.53 -2.49
N PRO A 257 -6.23 4.42 -3.50
CA PRO A 257 -6.98 4.14 -4.70
C PRO A 257 -6.23 3.18 -5.64
N TRP A 258 -5.91 1.98 -5.13
CA TRP A 258 -5.26 0.93 -5.89
C TRP A 258 -6.23 0.34 -6.90
N THR A 259 -5.80 0.25 -8.15
CA THR A 259 -6.67 -0.10 -9.29
C THR A 259 -6.73 -1.58 -9.56
N ARG A 260 -5.82 -2.38 -9.00
CA ARG A 260 -5.53 -3.78 -9.38
C ARG A 260 -5.30 -4.03 -10.88
N LEU A 261 -5.13 -2.98 -11.67
CA LEU A 261 -4.92 -3.01 -13.12
C LEU A 261 -3.47 -2.68 -13.51
N GLY A 262 -2.58 -2.52 -12.53
CA GLY A 262 -1.15 -2.30 -12.74
C GLY A 262 -0.76 -0.85 -12.97
N TYR A 263 -1.61 0.10 -12.59
CA TYR A 263 -1.33 1.54 -12.61
C TYR A 263 -1.97 2.28 -11.43
N SER A 264 -1.39 3.40 -11.03
CA SER A 264 -1.91 4.23 -9.93
C SER A 264 -3.14 5.03 -10.36
N TYR A 265 -4.16 5.13 -9.52
CA TYR A 265 -5.34 5.93 -9.85
C TYR A 265 -5.05 7.42 -9.66
N ASN A 266 -5.11 8.19 -10.75
CA ASN A 266 -5.00 9.63 -10.72
C ASN A 266 -6.32 10.27 -10.29
N TRP A 267 -6.33 10.86 -9.10
CA TRP A 267 -7.52 11.48 -8.53
C TRP A 267 -7.63 12.99 -8.78
N ALA A 268 -6.73 13.57 -9.60
CA ALA A 268 -6.84 14.97 -10.00
C ALA A 268 -8.18 15.24 -10.72
N PRO A 269 -8.95 16.28 -10.33
CA PRO A 269 -10.20 16.62 -10.98
C PRO A 269 -10.06 16.83 -12.49
N GLY A 270 -10.87 16.12 -13.28
CA GLY A 270 -10.90 16.23 -14.74
C GLY A 270 -9.71 15.59 -15.47
N ALA A 271 -8.78 14.94 -14.76
CA ALA A 271 -7.68 14.23 -15.38
C ALA A 271 -8.09 12.81 -15.84
N ASP A 272 -7.29 12.21 -16.72
CA ASP A 272 -7.38 10.76 -16.96
C ASP A 272 -7.03 10.03 -15.66
N ILE A 273 -7.83 9.03 -15.29
CA ILE A 273 -7.62 8.17 -14.12
C ILE A 273 -6.28 7.42 -14.17
N TYR A 274 -5.66 7.31 -15.35
CA TYR A 274 -4.33 6.71 -15.49
C TYR A 274 -3.24 7.61 -14.91
N GLY A 275 -2.72 7.21 -13.76
CA GLY A 275 -1.58 7.82 -13.11
C GLY A 275 -0.25 7.46 -13.77
N ALA A 276 0.39 6.40 -13.31
CA ALA A 276 1.59 5.80 -13.89
C ALA A 276 1.53 4.27 -13.74
N SER A 277 2.26 3.54 -14.57
CA SER A 277 2.38 2.09 -14.40
C SER A 277 3.09 1.76 -13.10
N GLU A 278 2.49 0.87 -12.32
CA GLU A 278 2.95 0.50 -10.99
C GLU A 278 3.65 -0.85 -11.00
N TYR A 279 4.64 -0.95 -10.11
CA TYR A 279 5.37 -2.15 -9.79
C TYR A 279 5.69 -2.18 -8.30
N VAL A 280 5.92 -3.38 -7.79
CA VAL A 280 6.34 -3.59 -6.41
C VAL A 280 7.63 -4.38 -6.42
N ILE A 281 8.66 -3.82 -5.80
CA ILE A 281 9.83 -4.59 -5.38
C ILE A 281 9.43 -5.33 -4.11
N SER A 282 9.36 -6.66 -4.17
CA SER A 282 8.96 -7.49 -3.05
C SER A 282 10.00 -7.43 -1.93
N GLY A 283 9.59 -6.92 -0.78
CA GLY A 283 10.30 -7.12 0.47
C GLY A 283 9.92 -8.44 1.10
N GLY A 284 10.80 -8.99 1.93
CA GLY A 284 10.52 -10.25 2.60
C GLY A 284 11.63 -10.65 3.57
N ALA A 285 11.70 -11.96 3.87
CA ALA A 285 12.68 -12.51 4.81
C ALA A 285 14.14 -12.22 4.41
N LYS A 286 14.41 -12.06 3.11
CA LYS A 286 15.72 -11.67 2.57
C LYS A 286 15.63 -10.26 2.03
N ALA A 287 16.56 -9.41 2.46
CA ALA A 287 16.66 -8.07 1.91
C ALA A 287 17.07 -8.12 0.44
N VAL A 288 16.45 -7.26 -0.38
CA VAL A 288 16.86 -7.04 -1.76
C VAL A 288 17.90 -5.93 -1.77
N LYS A 289 19.09 -6.24 -2.28
CA LYS A 289 20.17 -5.26 -2.45
C LYS A 289 19.96 -4.51 -3.77
N LEU A 290 19.78 -3.20 -3.68
CA LEU A 290 19.58 -2.30 -4.81
C LEU A 290 20.71 -1.27 -4.87
N THR A 291 20.93 -0.65 -6.02
CA THR A 291 21.80 0.53 -6.15
C THR A 291 20.94 1.77 -6.31
N VAL A 292 21.20 2.81 -5.51
CA VAL A 292 20.56 4.12 -5.68
C VAL A 292 21.22 4.84 -6.84
N ALA A 293 20.57 4.90 -8.00
CA ALA A 293 21.10 5.58 -9.18
C ALA A 293 21.01 7.11 -9.05
N ALA A 294 19.89 7.62 -8.53
CA ALA A 294 19.66 9.05 -8.36
C ALA A 294 18.73 9.34 -7.17
N VAL A 295 18.90 10.52 -6.56
CA VAL A 295 18.00 11.10 -5.56
C VAL A 295 17.71 12.52 -5.99
N GLN A 296 16.43 12.88 -6.14
CA GLN A 296 16.01 14.17 -6.68
C GLN A 296 14.84 14.75 -5.88
N THR A 297 14.79 16.08 -5.77
CA THR A 297 13.57 16.76 -5.30
C THR A 297 12.46 16.61 -6.34
N ALA A 298 11.19 16.83 -5.96
CA ALA A 298 10.07 16.89 -6.91
C ALA A 298 10.36 17.88 -8.05
N LYS A 299 10.86 19.07 -7.70
CA LYS A 299 11.19 20.12 -8.67
C LYS A 299 12.28 19.68 -9.63
N ASP A 300 13.35 19.06 -9.15
CA ASP A 300 14.46 18.64 -10.02
C ASP A 300 14.10 17.45 -10.89
N TYR A 301 13.29 16.52 -10.39
CA TYR A 301 12.79 15.39 -11.17
C TYR A 301 11.86 15.85 -12.30
N CYS A 302 10.99 16.82 -12.04
CA CYS A 302 10.03 17.36 -13.01
C CYS A 302 10.58 18.49 -13.88
N LYS A 303 11.90 18.71 -13.94
CA LYS A 303 12.48 19.65 -14.91
C LYS A 303 12.38 19.07 -16.33
N PRO A 304 12.13 19.92 -17.36
CA PRO A 304 12.18 19.53 -18.77
C PRO A 304 13.52 18.98 -19.23
#